data_AF-A0A7C4WX13-F1
#
_entry.id   AF-A0A7C4WX13-F1
#
_cell.length_a   1.000
_cell.length_b   1.000
_cell.length_c   1.000
_cell.angle_alpha   90.00
_cell.angle_beta   90.00
_cell.angle_gamma   90.00
#
_symmetry.space_group_name_H-M   'P 1'
#
loop_
_entity.id
_entity.type
_entity.pdbx_description
1 polymer ?
#
loop_
_entity_poly.entity_id
_entity_poly.type
_entity_poly.pdbx_seq_one_letter_code
_entity_poly.pdbx_strand_id
1 'polypeptide(L)'
;MQYYIEQGQTHREVLEKIQEKYGDAYQVLSHRTIPYGGFLGLFRKQGVEITYIVKEEQLKNARQSEIQQEKQRILEQLNQTKAIQEVLEEIRSLKTVVLETPVQEQKHETLEKIKELLELNDFSPAFIDTMLQCIKSNFSIEDLNKYEKVEHQVVEWIGDSIVRYEMQKNNTKPRIIILVGPTGVGKTTTIAKLAALYNLGLLGQPACSIRMITIDGVRIGALSQIQKYADILGVPL
;
A
#
# COMPACT_ATOMS: atom_id res chain seq x y z
N MET A 1 -31.02 -58.27 -5.56
CA MET A 1 -30.90 -57.43 -4.35
C MET A 1 -29.64 -57.87 -3.62
N GLN A 2 -28.66 -56.99 -3.48
CA GLN A 2 -27.46 -57.28 -2.68
C GLN A 2 -27.77 -57.00 -1.21
N TYR A 3 -27.43 -57.96 -0.35
CA TYR A 3 -27.55 -57.84 1.10
C TYR A 3 -26.22 -57.37 1.66
N TYR A 4 -26.27 -56.36 2.53
CA TYR A 4 -25.10 -55.84 3.25
C TYR A 4 -25.22 -56.21 4.72
N ILE A 5 -24.07 -56.45 5.35
CA ILE A 5 -23.96 -56.85 6.75
C ILE A 5 -22.99 -55.87 7.42
N GLU A 6 -23.44 -55.24 8.51
CA GLU A 6 -22.59 -54.40 9.34
C GLU A 6 -22.66 -54.92 10.79
N GLN A 7 -21.52 -54.91 11.48
CA GLN A 7 -21.36 -55.43 12.84
C GLN A 7 -20.81 -54.34 13.78
N GLY A 8 -21.19 -54.42 15.05
CA GLY A 8 -20.76 -53.46 16.07
C GLY A 8 -21.04 -53.93 17.48
N GLN A 9 -20.65 -53.12 18.46
CA GLN A 9 -20.82 -53.47 19.87
C GLN A 9 -22.27 -53.34 20.32
N THR A 10 -23.00 -52.36 19.77
CA THR A 10 -24.42 -52.12 20.11
C THR A 10 -25.26 -51.92 18.87
N HIS A 11 -26.57 -52.20 18.98
CA HIS A 11 -27.52 -51.98 17.89
C HIS A 11 -27.50 -50.52 17.39
N ARG A 12 -27.42 -49.57 18.33
CA ARG A 12 -27.36 -48.13 18.02
C ARG A 12 -26.13 -47.75 17.21
N GLU A 13 -24.94 -48.24 17.60
CA GLU A 13 -23.69 -47.97 16.88
C GLU A 13 -23.76 -48.48 15.43
N VAL A 14 -24.33 -49.67 15.22
CA VAL A 14 -24.45 -50.24 13.88
C VAL A 14 -25.44 -49.44 13.03
N LEU A 15 -26.57 -49.01 13.60
CA LEU A 15 -27.52 -48.15 12.87
C LEU A 15 -26.93 -46.79 12.52
N GLU A 16 -26.20 -46.13 13.43
CA GLU A 16 -25.54 -44.85 13.17
C GLU A 16 -24.53 -44.96 12.03
N LYS A 17 -23.74 -46.04 11.97
CA LYS A 17 -22.82 -46.30 10.85
C LYS A 17 -23.54 -46.51 9.51
N ILE A 18 -24.68 -47.20 9.52
CA ILE A 18 -25.46 -47.41 8.29
C ILE A 18 -26.10 -46.08 7.85
N GLN A 19 -26.62 -45.28 8.79
CA GLN A 19 -27.20 -43.96 8.56
C GLN A 19 -26.18 -42.98 7.96
N GLU A 20 -24.94 -42.97 8.46
CA GLU A 20 -23.87 -42.10 7.94
C GLU A 20 -23.50 -42.48 6.50
N LYS A 21 -23.46 -43.77 6.18
CA LYS A 21 -23.07 -44.25 4.83
C LYS A 21 -24.18 -44.11 3.79
N TYR A 22 -25.44 -44.29 4.17
CA TYR A 22 -26.55 -44.41 3.21
C TYR A 22 -27.73 -43.46 3.49
N GLY A 23 -27.62 -42.57 4.47
CA GLY A 23 -28.73 -41.71 4.90
C GLY A 23 -29.94 -42.54 5.34
N ASP A 24 -31.13 -42.12 4.94
CA ASP A 24 -32.37 -42.88 5.17
C ASP A 24 -32.63 -43.96 4.10
N ALA A 25 -31.70 -44.17 3.16
CA ALA A 25 -31.89 -45.05 2.00
C ALA A 25 -31.55 -46.53 2.27
N TYR A 26 -31.81 -47.02 3.49
CA TYR A 26 -31.62 -48.43 3.86
C TYR A 26 -32.87 -49.02 4.52
N GLN A 27 -33.01 -50.35 4.41
CA GLN A 27 -34.03 -51.09 5.14
C GLN A 27 -33.37 -52.27 5.85
N VAL A 28 -33.45 -52.24 7.18
CA VAL A 28 -33.02 -53.35 8.03
C VAL A 28 -33.94 -54.54 7.81
N LEU A 29 -33.35 -55.71 7.56
CA LEU A 29 -34.08 -56.95 7.34
C LEU A 29 -34.06 -57.84 8.57
N SER A 30 -32.90 -57.96 9.20
CA SER A 30 -32.76 -58.73 10.44
C SER A 30 -31.58 -58.24 11.25
N HIS A 31 -31.62 -58.52 12.55
CA HIS A 31 -30.46 -58.38 13.41
C HIS A 31 -30.31 -59.64 14.25
N ARG A 32 -29.07 -59.99 14.59
CA ARG A 32 -28.77 -61.09 15.51
C ARG A 32 -27.62 -60.71 16.44
N THR A 33 -27.63 -61.32 17.62
CA THR A 33 -26.53 -61.17 18.58
C THR A 33 -25.40 -62.13 18.19
N ILE A 34 -24.20 -61.59 18.03
CA ILE A 34 -22.99 -62.35 17.70
C ILE A 34 -21.94 -62.17 18.80
N PRO A 35 -21.07 -63.16 19.07
CA PRO A 35 -19.90 -62.93 19.89
C PRO A 35 -18.99 -61.91 19.20
N TYR A 36 -18.68 -60.80 19.88
CA TYR A 36 -17.98 -59.65 19.32
C TYR A 36 -16.80 -59.27 20.23
N GLY A 37 -15.58 -59.53 19.75
CA GLY A 37 -14.32 -59.27 20.46
C GLY A 37 -13.83 -60.41 21.38
N GLY A 38 -12.54 -60.32 21.80
CA GLY A 38 -11.83 -61.23 22.71
C GLY A 38 -10.53 -61.80 22.13
N PHE A 39 -9.45 -61.89 22.93
CA PHE A 39 -8.16 -62.52 22.55
C PHE A 39 -8.09 -63.91 23.19
N LEU A 40 -7.83 -64.96 22.40
CA LEU A 40 -7.69 -66.36 22.86
C LEU A 40 -8.88 -66.95 23.64
N GLY A 41 -10.11 -66.45 23.42
CA GLY A 41 -11.33 -67.13 23.89
C GLY A 41 -11.76 -66.83 25.33
N LEU A 42 -11.02 -66.02 26.09
CA LEU A 42 -11.52 -65.43 27.35
C LEU A 42 -12.16 -64.05 27.11
N PHE A 43 -13.25 -63.76 27.85
CA PHE A 43 -13.99 -62.48 27.85
C PHE A 43 -14.68 -62.09 26.52
N ARG A 44 -15.38 -63.03 25.86
CA ARG A 44 -16.25 -62.70 24.71
C ARG A 44 -17.42 -61.82 25.15
N LYS A 45 -17.56 -60.63 24.57
CA LYS A 45 -18.73 -59.76 24.74
C LYS A 45 -19.77 -60.06 23.64
N GLN A 46 -21.02 -59.74 23.92
CA GLN A 46 -22.10 -59.81 22.93
C GLN A 46 -22.07 -58.52 22.10
N GLY A 47 -22.10 -58.66 20.77
CA GLY A 47 -22.31 -57.56 19.82
C GLY A 47 -23.49 -57.86 18.91
N VAL A 48 -23.76 -56.94 17.98
CA VAL A 48 -24.92 -56.99 17.09
C VAL A 48 -24.46 -57.00 15.64
N GLU A 49 -25.03 -57.90 14.86
CA GLU A 49 -24.92 -57.94 13.40
C GLU A 49 -26.27 -57.54 12.80
N ILE A 50 -26.28 -56.57 11.89
CA ILE A 50 -27.48 -56.12 11.17
C ILE A 50 -27.33 -56.40 9.69
N THR A 51 -28.30 -57.12 9.11
CA THR A 51 -28.41 -57.31 7.65
C THR A 51 -29.42 -56.31 7.09
N TYR A 52 -29.03 -55.55 6.07
CA TYR A 52 -29.86 -54.52 5.45
C TYR A 52 -29.71 -54.49 3.93
N ILE A 53 -30.68 -53.85 3.27
CA ILE A 53 -30.66 -53.57 1.82
C ILE A 53 -30.65 -52.05 1.59
N VAL A 54 -29.93 -51.60 0.57
CA VAL A 54 -29.87 -50.19 0.17
C VAL A 54 -30.83 -49.95 -1.00
N LYS A 55 -31.65 -48.90 -0.91
CA LYS A 55 -32.63 -48.53 -1.95
C LYS A 55 -32.02 -47.47 -2.88
N GLU A 56 -31.51 -47.90 -4.04
CA GLU A 56 -30.77 -47.06 -5.01
C GLU A 56 -31.54 -45.82 -5.53
N GLU A 57 -32.88 -45.84 -5.53
CA GLU A 57 -33.69 -44.71 -6.00
C GLU A 57 -33.55 -43.44 -5.13
N GLN A 58 -33.32 -43.59 -3.82
CA GLN A 58 -33.27 -42.43 -2.91
C GLN A 58 -31.91 -41.70 -2.93
N LEU A 59 -30.83 -42.40 -3.31
CA LEU A 59 -29.48 -41.82 -3.47
C LEU A 59 -29.38 -40.84 -4.65
N LYS A 60 -30.14 -41.06 -5.73
CA LYS A 60 -30.14 -40.16 -6.90
C LYS A 60 -30.85 -38.83 -6.63
N ASN A 61 -31.93 -38.87 -5.86
CA ASN A 61 -32.73 -37.68 -5.55
C ASN A 61 -32.00 -36.73 -4.58
N ALA A 62 -31.33 -37.27 -3.56
CA ALA A 62 -30.54 -36.45 -2.62
C ALA A 62 -29.38 -35.71 -3.34
N ARG A 63 -28.67 -36.40 -4.23
CA ARG A 63 -27.55 -35.83 -4.99
C ARG A 63 -27.98 -34.74 -5.98
N GLN A 64 -29.16 -34.89 -6.59
CA GLN A 64 -29.72 -33.86 -7.48
C GLN A 64 -30.13 -32.60 -6.71
N SER A 65 -30.71 -32.75 -5.52
CA SER A 65 -31.08 -31.59 -4.70
C SER A 65 -29.88 -30.78 -4.21
N GLU A 66 -28.76 -31.44 -3.86
CA GLU A 66 -27.52 -30.75 -3.46
C GLU A 66 -26.89 -29.96 -4.61
N ILE A 67 -26.78 -30.56 -5.80
CA ILE A 67 -26.24 -29.90 -6.99
C ILE A 67 -27.10 -28.69 -7.38
N GLN A 68 -28.42 -28.78 -7.21
CA GLN A 68 -29.34 -27.70 -7.55
C GLN A 68 -29.25 -26.52 -6.56
N GLN A 69 -29.07 -26.80 -5.27
CA GLN A 69 -28.82 -25.78 -4.25
C GLN A 69 -27.49 -25.07 -4.45
N GLU A 70 -26.42 -25.81 -4.80
CA GLU A 70 -25.11 -25.23 -5.03
C GLU A 70 -25.07 -24.36 -6.29
N LYS A 71 -25.76 -24.77 -7.36
CA LYS A 71 -25.96 -23.95 -8.56
C LYS A 71 -26.69 -22.63 -8.23
N GLN A 72 -27.69 -22.67 -7.35
CA GLN A 72 -28.44 -21.48 -6.94
C GLN A 72 -27.57 -20.49 -6.16
N ARG A 73 -26.74 -20.97 -5.23
CA ARG A 73 -25.77 -20.13 -4.49
C ARG A 73 -24.74 -19.46 -5.40
N ILE A 74 -24.22 -20.19 -6.38
CA ILE A 74 -23.26 -19.64 -7.35
C ILE A 74 -23.92 -18.54 -8.20
N LEU A 75 -25.18 -18.73 -8.63
CA LEU A 75 -25.94 -17.73 -9.37
C LEU A 75 -26.22 -16.46 -8.55
N GLU A 76 -26.53 -16.59 -7.26
CA GLU A 76 -26.66 -15.43 -6.35
C GLU A 76 -25.34 -14.67 -6.17
N GLN A 77 -24.21 -15.38 -6.00
CA GLN A 77 -22.90 -14.73 -5.92
C GLN A 77 -22.51 -13.99 -7.21
N LEU A 78 -22.82 -14.58 -8.37
CA LEU A 78 -22.58 -13.94 -9.67
C LEU A 78 -23.46 -12.69 -9.85
N ASN A 79 -24.71 -12.75 -9.41
CA ASN A 79 -25.61 -11.58 -9.43
C ASN A 79 -25.14 -10.48 -8.47
N GLN A 80 -24.66 -10.82 -7.27
CA GLN A 80 -24.06 -9.84 -6.35
C GLN A 80 -22.79 -9.22 -6.93
N THR A 81 -21.95 -10.02 -7.58
CA THR A 81 -20.71 -9.53 -8.23
C THR A 81 -21.04 -8.59 -9.39
N LYS A 82 -22.07 -8.90 -10.19
CA LYS A 82 -22.59 -8.00 -11.22
C LYS A 82 -23.17 -6.72 -10.64
N ALA A 83 -23.97 -6.80 -9.58
CA ALA A 83 -24.52 -5.61 -8.92
C ALA A 83 -23.41 -4.71 -8.36
N ILE A 84 -22.35 -5.30 -7.78
CA ILE A 84 -21.17 -4.56 -7.32
C ILE A 84 -20.42 -3.93 -8.51
N GLN A 85 -20.29 -4.64 -9.63
CA GLN A 85 -19.69 -4.09 -10.85
C GLN A 85 -20.51 -2.93 -11.43
N GLU A 86 -21.84 -3.07 -11.49
CA GLU A 86 -22.75 -2.02 -11.98
C GLU A 86 -22.70 -0.78 -11.09
N VAL A 87 -22.71 -0.94 -9.75
CA VAL A 87 -22.53 0.17 -8.80
C VAL A 87 -21.15 0.82 -8.94
N LEU A 88 -20.09 0.02 -9.17
CA LEU A 88 -18.75 0.57 -9.41
C LEU A 88 -18.64 1.31 -10.74
N GLU A 89 -19.32 0.83 -11.78
CA GLU A 89 -19.44 1.53 -13.06
C GLU A 89 -20.26 2.81 -12.93
N GLU A 90 -21.32 2.80 -12.13
CA GLU A 90 -22.14 3.99 -11.85
C GLU A 90 -21.38 5.03 -11.01
N ILE A 91 -20.57 4.61 -10.03
CA ILE A 91 -19.67 5.51 -9.30
C ILE A 91 -18.58 6.07 -10.23
N ARG A 92 -18.03 5.26 -11.13
CA ARG A 92 -17.06 5.71 -12.13
C ARG A 92 -17.68 6.68 -13.12
N SER A 93 -18.90 6.39 -13.59
CA SER A 93 -19.63 7.23 -14.54
C SER A 93 -20.07 8.55 -13.89
N LEU A 94 -20.44 8.55 -12.62
CA LEU A 94 -20.65 9.78 -11.84
C LEU A 94 -19.35 10.57 -11.69
N LYS A 95 -18.21 9.89 -11.48
CA LYS A 95 -16.90 10.55 -11.41
C LYS A 95 -16.51 11.18 -12.77
N THR A 96 -16.79 10.52 -13.89
CA THR A 96 -16.57 11.10 -15.23
C THR A 96 -17.60 12.17 -15.58
N VAL A 97 -18.87 12.07 -15.20
CA VAL A 97 -19.87 13.12 -15.43
C VAL A 97 -19.56 14.39 -14.62
N VAL A 98 -19.00 14.26 -13.41
CA VAL A 98 -18.45 15.39 -12.64
C VAL A 98 -17.19 15.99 -13.30
N LEU A 99 -16.43 15.20 -14.07
CA LEU A 99 -15.22 15.67 -14.77
C LEU A 99 -15.50 16.19 -16.20
N GLU A 100 -16.60 15.80 -16.85
CA GLU A 100 -16.89 16.10 -18.26
C GLU A 100 -18.07 17.04 -18.49
N THR A 101 -18.76 17.46 -17.43
CA THR A 101 -19.56 18.69 -17.54
C THR A 101 -18.57 19.84 -17.62
N PRO A 102 -18.57 20.71 -18.66
CA PRO A 102 -17.90 21.99 -18.56
C PRO A 102 -18.73 22.82 -17.57
N VAL A 103 -18.57 22.53 -16.28
CA VAL A 103 -18.64 23.57 -15.27
C VAL A 103 -17.68 24.60 -15.83
N GLN A 104 -18.19 25.74 -16.28
CA GLN A 104 -17.33 26.91 -16.32
C GLN A 104 -16.76 26.97 -14.92
N GLU A 105 -15.53 26.47 -14.73
CA GLU A 105 -14.79 26.65 -13.50
C GLU A 105 -14.83 28.16 -13.34
N GLN A 106 -15.69 28.65 -12.44
CA GLN A 106 -15.60 30.00 -11.97
C GLN A 106 -14.23 30.05 -11.33
N LYS A 107 -13.25 30.48 -12.13
CA LYS A 107 -11.88 30.66 -11.72
C LYS A 107 -11.92 31.61 -10.53
N HIS A 108 -11.80 31.05 -9.34
CA HIS A 108 -11.86 31.83 -8.12
C HIS A 108 -10.69 32.80 -8.15
N GLU A 109 -10.96 34.09 -7.91
CA GLU A 109 -9.96 35.16 -8.02
C GLU A 109 -8.67 34.85 -7.22
N THR A 110 -8.83 34.38 -5.98
CA THR A 110 -7.74 33.88 -5.13
C THR A 110 -6.88 32.79 -5.78
N LEU A 111 -7.47 31.83 -6.50
CA LEU A 111 -6.71 30.75 -7.13
C LEU A 111 -5.86 31.29 -8.29
N GLU A 112 -6.42 32.17 -9.11
CA GLU A 112 -5.66 32.80 -10.20
C GLU A 112 -4.55 33.69 -9.66
N LYS A 113 -4.82 34.48 -8.62
CA LYS A 113 -3.80 35.33 -7.99
C LYS A 113 -2.65 34.53 -7.38
N ILE A 114 -2.95 33.43 -6.69
CA ILE A 114 -1.90 32.54 -6.14
C ILE A 114 -1.13 31.86 -7.28
N LYS A 115 -1.83 31.42 -8.33
CA LYS A 115 -1.19 30.85 -9.51
C LYS A 115 -0.18 31.83 -10.12
N GLU A 116 -0.61 33.07 -10.40
CA GLU A 116 0.25 34.12 -10.96
C GLU A 116 1.46 34.41 -10.06
N LEU A 117 1.26 34.44 -8.74
CA LEU A 117 2.37 34.63 -7.79
C LEU A 117 3.37 33.48 -7.85
N LEU A 118 2.91 32.23 -7.92
CA LEU A 118 3.81 31.09 -8.02
C LEU A 118 4.53 31.06 -9.38
N GLU A 119 3.85 31.41 -10.47
CA GLU A 119 4.48 31.54 -11.79
C GLU A 119 5.55 32.63 -11.81
N LEU A 120 5.28 33.79 -11.19
CA LEU A 120 6.22 34.90 -11.08
C LEU A 120 7.46 34.54 -10.24
N ASN A 121 7.34 33.58 -9.34
CA ASN A 121 8.43 33.08 -8.49
C ASN A 121 9.09 31.81 -9.04
N ASP A 122 8.94 31.54 -10.35
CA ASP A 122 9.58 30.44 -11.06
C ASP A 122 9.25 29.03 -10.52
N PHE A 123 8.11 28.88 -9.84
CA PHE A 123 7.64 27.55 -9.48
C PHE A 123 7.23 26.78 -10.75
N SER A 124 7.58 25.50 -10.80
CA SER A 124 7.26 24.66 -11.96
C SER A 124 5.73 24.51 -12.13
N PRO A 125 5.21 24.38 -13.37
CA PRO A 125 3.77 24.17 -13.60
C PRO A 125 3.19 23.00 -12.81
N ALA A 126 3.91 21.87 -12.74
CA ALA A 126 3.47 20.70 -11.99
C ALA A 126 3.33 20.96 -10.47
N PHE A 127 4.23 21.77 -9.90
CA PHE A 127 4.16 22.16 -8.50
C PHE A 127 2.99 23.11 -8.26
N ILE A 128 2.77 24.06 -9.17
CA ILE A 128 1.64 24.99 -9.13
C ILE A 128 0.32 24.23 -9.16
N ASP A 129 0.16 23.30 -10.10
CA ASP A 129 -1.05 22.46 -10.20
C ASP A 129 -1.29 21.67 -8.92
N THR A 130 -0.24 21.11 -8.33
CA THR A 130 -0.31 20.41 -7.04
C THR A 130 -0.81 21.35 -5.94
N MET A 131 -0.25 22.56 -5.84
CA MET A 131 -0.67 23.55 -4.84
C MET A 131 -2.11 23.99 -5.04
N LEU A 132 -2.54 24.25 -6.29
CA LEU A 132 -3.94 24.61 -6.59
C LEU A 132 -4.91 23.49 -6.22
N GLN A 133 -4.55 22.22 -6.45
CA GLN A 133 -5.35 21.07 -6.00
C GLN A 133 -5.42 20.99 -4.47
N CYS A 134 -4.29 21.22 -3.77
CA CYS A 134 -4.27 21.31 -2.31
C CYS A 134 -5.20 22.41 -1.80
N ILE A 135 -5.20 23.59 -2.43
CA ILE A 135 -6.11 24.69 -2.05
C ILE A 135 -7.57 24.27 -2.25
N LYS A 136 -7.92 23.75 -3.43
CA LYS A 136 -9.29 23.28 -3.74
C LYS A 136 -9.79 22.20 -2.79
N SER A 137 -8.89 21.37 -2.24
CA SER A 137 -9.25 20.26 -1.35
C SER A 137 -9.34 20.66 0.13
N ASN A 138 -8.57 21.67 0.55
CA ASN A 138 -8.45 22.06 1.97
C ASN A 138 -9.27 23.29 2.34
N PHE A 139 -9.80 24.05 1.37
CA PHE A 139 -10.57 25.27 1.61
C PHE A 139 -11.99 25.17 1.08
N SER A 140 -12.96 25.65 1.88
CA SER A 140 -14.32 25.87 1.41
C SER A 140 -14.40 27.13 0.52
N ILE A 141 -15.45 27.25 -0.28
CA ILE A 141 -15.68 28.43 -1.14
C ILE A 141 -15.69 29.73 -0.30
N GLU A 142 -16.25 29.70 0.91
CA GLU A 142 -16.24 30.85 1.81
C GLU A 142 -14.84 31.23 2.28
N ASP A 143 -13.99 30.24 2.57
CA ASP A 143 -12.63 30.50 3.00
C ASP A 143 -11.71 30.91 1.84
N LEU A 144 -12.01 30.52 0.60
CA LEU A 144 -11.26 30.99 -0.58
C LEU A 144 -11.36 32.51 -0.76
N ASN A 145 -12.44 33.15 -0.29
CA ASN A 145 -12.56 34.61 -0.28
C ASN A 145 -11.59 35.28 0.70
N LYS A 146 -11.00 34.53 1.65
CA LYS A 146 -10.02 35.04 2.62
C LYS A 146 -8.61 34.85 2.07
N TYR A 147 -8.23 35.67 1.10
CA TYR A 147 -6.95 35.58 0.39
C TYR A 147 -5.74 35.38 1.34
N GLU A 148 -5.59 36.20 2.37
CA GLU A 148 -4.45 36.13 3.31
C GLU A 148 -4.34 34.77 4.01
N LYS A 149 -5.48 34.15 4.36
CA LYS A 149 -5.52 32.83 5.00
C LYS A 149 -5.02 31.76 4.03
N VAL A 150 -5.45 31.83 2.77
CA VAL A 150 -5.04 30.87 1.74
C VAL A 150 -3.56 31.04 1.39
N GLU A 151 -3.11 32.28 1.20
CA GLU A 151 -1.71 32.61 0.94
C GLU A 151 -0.79 32.11 2.04
N HIS A 152 -1.11 32.41 3.31
CA HIS A 152 -0.33 31.93 4.45
C HIS A 152 -0.24 30.39 4.45
N GLN A 153 -1.34 29.69 4.21
CA GLN A 153 -1.35 28.24 4.18
C GLN A 153 -0.51 27.67 3.04
N VAL A 154 -0.50 28.31 1.87
CA VAL A 154 0.34 27.91 0.74
C VAL A 154 1.82 28.08 1.09
N VAL A 155 2.19 29.17 1.76
CA VAL A 155 3.56 29.39 2.24
C VAL A 155 3.99 28.28 3.21
N GLU A 156 3.13 27.89 4.15
CA GLU A 156 3.40 26.78 5.07
C GLU A 156 3.61 25.47 4.30
N TRP A 157 2.76 25.15 3.33
CA TRP A 157 2.92 23.94 2.50
C TRP A 157 4.21 23.95 1.67
N ILE A 158 4.62 25.11 1.15
CA ILE A 158 5.92 25.26 0.49
C ILE A 158 7.03 24.96 1.50
N GLY A 159 6.95 25.50 2.73
CA GLY A 159 7.91 25.22 3.80
C GLY A 159 8.02 23.73 4.12
N ASP A 160 6.89 23.05 4.31
CA ASP A 160 6.82 21.62 4.58
C ASP A 160 7.38 20.74 3.45
N SER A 161 7.30 21.22 2.21
CA SER A 161 7.86 20.51 1.05
C SER A 161 9.40 20.52 1.01
N ILE A 162 10.05 21.42 1.75
CA ILE A 162 11.51 21.57 1.74
C ILE A 162 12.14 20.58 2.73
N VAL A 163 12.71 19.51 2.19
CA VAL A 163 13.50 18.55 2.99
C VAL A 163 14.78 19.20 3.47
N ARG A 164 14.93 19.34 4.79
CA ARG A 164 16.16 19.85 5.41
C ARG A 164 17.17 18.71 5.56
N TYR A 165 18.25 18.77 4.77
CA TYR A 165 19.36 17.83 4.93
C TYR A 165 20.26 18.27 6.10
N GLU A 166 20.21 17.54 7.21
CA GLU A 166 21.18 17.69 8.27
C GLU A 166 22.46 16.95 7.92
N MET A 167 23.58 17.68 7.89
CA MET A 167 24.90 17.09 7.70
C MET A 167 25.19 16.14 8.85
N GLN A 168 25.14 14.83 8.60
CA GLN A 168 25.53 13.82 9.59
C GLN A 168 26.92 14.15 10.16
N LYS A 169 27.03 14.11 11.50
CA LYS A 169 28.30 14.24 12.22
C LYS A 169 29.10 12.94 12.03
N ASN A 170 29.65 12.74 10.85
CA ASN A 170 30.62 11.69 10.63
C ASN A 170 31.93 12.11 11.30
N ASN A 171 32.36 11.35 12.31
CA ASN A 171 33.62 11.58 13.02
C ASN A 171 34.85 11.23 12.18
N THR A 172 34.67 10.69 10.97
CA THR A 172 35.75 10.37 10.04
C THR A 172 36.29 11.65 9.40
N LYS A 173 37.54 11.99 9.72
CA LYS A 173 38.29 13.07 9.08
C LYS A 173 39.33 12.46 8.11
N PRO A 174 39.65 13.15 6.99
CA PRO A 174 39.07 14.42 6.55
C PRO A 174 37.68 14.27 5.95
N ARG A 175 36.84 15.30 6.09
CA ARG A 175 35.57 15.41 5.36
C ARG A 175 35.86 16.01 3.99
N ILE A 176 35.45 15.32 2.93
CA ILE A 176 35.65 15.76 1.55
C ILE A 176 34.33 16.30 1.01
N ILE A 177 34.35 17.53 0.49
CA ILE A 177 33.19 18.20 -0.14
C ILE A 177 33.58 18.52 -1.58
N ILE A 178 32.78 18.06 -2.54
CA ILE A 178 33.01 18.25 -3.98
C ILE A 178 31.81 19.01 -4.55
N LEU A 179 32.06 20.09 -5.30
CA LEU A 179 31.02 20.88 -5.97
C LEU A 179 31.07 20.63 -7.48
N VAL A 180 29.95 20.17 -8.04
CA VAL A 180 29.78 19.83 -9.45
C VAL A 180 28.63 20.65 -10.05
N GLY A 181 28.74 21.04 -11.32
CA GLY A 181 27.72 21.83 -12.02
C GLY A 181 28.29 22.60 -13.24
N PRO A 182 27.45 23.23 -14.07
CA PRO A 182 27.89 23.92 -15.28
C PRO A 182 28.73 25.18 -14.97
N THR A 183 29.35 25.78 -15.99
CA THR A 183 30.08 27.04 -15.83
C THR A 183 29.13 28.18 -15.44
N GLY A 184 29.60 29.13 -14.62
CA GLY A 184 28.81 30.31 -14.24
C GLY A 184 27.93 30.15 -13.00
N VAL A 185 27.58 28.93 -12.56
CA VAL A 185 26.69 28.70 -11.39
C VAL A 185 27.30 29.03 -10.01
N GLY A 186 28.50 29.63 -9.98
CA GLY A 186 29.11 30.09 -8.73
C GLY A 186 29.94 29.06 -7.94
N LYS A 187 30.29 27.89 -8.50
CA LYS A 187 31.05 26.83 -7.80
C LYS A 187 32.29 27.31 -7.03
N THR A 188 33.20 28.02 -7.71
CA THR A 188 34.46 28.52 -7.11
C THR A 188 34.18 29.48 -5.95
N THR A 189 33.21 30.38 -6.12
CA THR A 189 32.79 31.32 -5.08
C THR A 189 32.14 30.60 -3.89
N THR A 190 31.34 29.56 -4.14
CA THR A 190 30.73 28.75 -3.09
C THR A 190 31.77 27.96 -2.31
N ILE A 191 32.81 27.41 -2.96
CA ILE A 191 33.94 26.77 -2.26
C ILE A 191 34.62 27.76 -1.31
N ALA A 192 34.91 28.98 -1.76
CA ALA A 192 35.53 30.00 -0.93
C ALA A 192 34.64 30.40 0.27
N LYS A 193 33.33 30.58 0.05
CA LYS A 193 32.37 30.87 1.14
C LYS A 193 32.29 29.73 2.15
N LEU A 194 32.20 28.49 1.69
CA LEU A 194 32.20 27.32 2.57
C LEU A 194 33.52 27.24 3.36
N ALA A 195 34.66 27.41 2.70
CA ALA A 195 35.96 27.43 3.36
C ALA A 195 36.01 28.49 4.48
N ALA A 196 35.54 29.71 4.22
CA ALA A 196 35.46 30.76 5.22
C ALA A 196 34.57 30.36 6.42
N LEU A 197 33.36 29.84 6.15
CA LEU A 197 32.41 29.43 7.19
C LEU A 197 32.97 28.35 8.11
N TYR A 198 33.64 27.34 7.56
CA TYR A 198 34.25 26.26 8.33
C TYR A 198 35.55 26.71 9.03
N ASN A 199 36.38 27.56 8.40
CA ASN A 199 37.64 28.03 8.98
C ASN A 199 37.39 28.94 10.18
N LEU A 200 36.33 29.76 10.10
CA LEU A 200 35.93 30.69 11.15
C LEU A 200 34.97 30.08 12.19
N GLY A 201 34.47 28.86 11.99
CA GLY A 201 33.53 28.21 12.91
C GLY A 201 32.14 28.87 12.98
N LEU A 202 31.68 29.49 11.88
CA LEU A 202 30.45 30.31 11.85
C LEU A 202 29.14 29.51 11.76
N LEU A 203 29.17 28.20 11.96
CA LEU A 203 28.03 27.29 11.79
C LEU A 203 27.70 26.51 13.08
N GLY A 204 27.92 27.13 14.25
CA GLY A 204 27.70 26.46 15.54
C GLY A 204 28.68 25.31 15.81
N GLN A 205 29.83 25.33 15.14
CA GLN A 205 30.89 24.32 15.24
C GLN A 205 32.25 25.00 15.36
N PRO A 206 33.25 24.37 16.02
CA PRO A 206 34.57 24.97 16.13
C PRO A 206 35.23 25.16 14.77
N ALA A 207 36.15 26.11 14.71
CA ALA A 207 37.03 26.32 13.56
C ALA A 207 37.67 25.01 13.09
N CYS A 208 37.58 24.75 11.79
CA CYS A 208 38.10 23.54 11.16
C CYS A 208 39.38 23.84 10.40
N SER A 209 40.34 22.90 10.43
CA SER A 209 41.44 22.91 9.47
C SER A 209 40.91 22.54 8.08
N ILE A 210 41.22 23.36 7.09
CA ILE A 210 40.71 23.24 5.72
C ILE A 210 41.86 23.20 4.74
N ARG A 211 41.68 22.45 3.65
CA ARG A 211 42.47 22.54 2.44
C ARG A 211 41.51 22.71 1.26
N MET A 212 41.80 23.70 0.43
CA MET A 212 41.11 23.87 -0.85
C MET A 212 41.82 23.01 -1.90
N ILE A 213 41.08 22.47 -2.86
CA ILE A 213 41.65 21.72 -3.99
C ILE A 213 40.92 22.19 -5.24
N THR A 214 41.66 22.50 -6.30
CA THR A 214 41.09 22.77 -7.63
C THR A 214 41.56 21.74 -8.64
N ILE A 215 40.62 21.25 -9.45
CA ILE A 215 40.90 20.45 -10.65
C ILE A 215 40.72 21.28 -11.93
N ASP A 216 40.37 22.56 -11.78
CA ASP A 216 40.08 23.48 -12.89
C ASP A 216 41.35 24.12 -13.42
N GLY A 217 42.15 23.31 -14.12
CA GLY A 217 43.41 23.75 -14.74
C GLY A 217 43.27 24.31 -16.16
N VAL A 218 42.08 24.24 -16.76
CA VAL A 218 41.85 24.60 -18.17
C VAL A 218 41.29 26.01 -18.33
N ARG A 219 40.49 26.51 -17.38
CA ARG A 219 39.90 27.84 -17.48
C ARG A 219 40.91 28.91 -17.08
N ILE A 220 41.21 29.82 -18.02
CA ILE A 220 42.10 30.97 -17.79
C ILE A 220 41.62 31.74 -16.54
N GLY A 221 42.53 31.95 -15.59
CA GLY A 221 42.27 32.69 -14.37
C GLY A 221 41.57 31.91 -13.25
N ALA A 222 41.09 30.68 -13.47
CA ALA A 222 40.44 29.89 -12.42
C ALA A 222 41.39 29.54 -11.26
N LEU A 223 42.61 29.10 -11.59
CA LEU A 223 43.65 28.84 -10.60
C LEU A 223 44.02 30.11 -9.81
N SER A 224 44.24 31.24 -10.50
CA SER A 224 44.55 32.51 -9.85
C SER A 224 43.41 33.01 -8.95
N GLN A 225 42.15 32.75 -9.33
CA GLN A 225 41.00 33.15 -8.53
C GLN A 225 40.92 32.35 -7.22
N ILE A 226 41.05 31.02 -7.28
CA ILE A 226 40.96 30.20 -6.07
C ILE A 226 42.19 30.41 -5.16
N GLN A 227 43.38 30.62 -5.74
CA GLN A 227 44.58 30.99 -4.97
C GLN A 227 44.37 32.28 -4.17
N LYS A 228 43.80 33.33 -4.78
CA LYS A 228 43.50 34.58 -4.06
C LYS A 228 42.59 34.33 -2.85
N TYR A 229 41.57 33.50 -2.98
CA TYR A 229 40.72 33.17 -1.83
C TYR A 229 41.47 32.37 -0.76
N ALA A 230 42.31 31.42 -1.16
CA ALA A 230 43.13 30.64 -0.25
C ALA A 230 44.09 31.54 0.55
N ASP A 231 44.76 32.49 -0.13
CA ASP A 231 45.67 33.46 0.48
C ASP A 231 44.94 34.37 1.47
N ILE A 232 43.76 34.89 1.09
CA ILE A 232 42.92 35.75 1.96
C ILE A 232 42.51 35.00 3.24
N LEU A 233 42.16 33.72 3.11
CA LEU A 233 41.72 32.88 4.23
C LEU A 233 42.88 32.27 5.02
N GLY A 234 44.12 32.38 4.53
CA GLY A 234 45.28 31.72 5.12
C GLY A 234 45.17 30.18 5.09
N VAL A 235 44.51 29.62 4.09
CA VAL A 235 44.32 28.15 3.96
C VAL A 235 45.17 27.59 2.82
N PRO A 236 45.67 26.35 2.93
CA PRO A 236 46.35 25.69 1.82
C PRO A 236 45.43 25.47 0.61
N LEU A 237 45.94 25.77 -0.58
CA LEU A 237 45.42 25.28 -1.87
C LEU A 237 46.15 24.00 -2.31
#